data_AF-A0A9E3V950-F1
#
_entry.id   AF-A0A9E3V950-F1
#
_cell.length_a   1.000
_cell.length_b   1.000
_cell.length_c   1.000
_cell.angle_alpha   90.00
_cell.angle_beta   90.00
_cell.angle_gamma   90.00
#
_symmetry.space_group_name_H-M   'P 1'
#
loop_
_entity.id
_entity.type
_entity.pdbx_description
1 polymer ?
#
loop_
_entity_poly.entity_id
_entity_poly.type
_entity_poly.pdbx_seq_one_letter_code
_entity_poly.pdbx_strand_id
1 'polypeptide(L)'
;MRKSLLAFVLLLAGLAGDAGGAAAQQRARTASTMWGAVGIYNDAGTMRVNGPLDVPAEREIPGDVAVLNGPVTVAGRVTGTLVAINADVRLKAGARIGGDLFLVGGTLTRDDSVTVGGEVRTQAELLRYSIEGERIVPEEDRGGEWRPPRARGRDRGDSYTDLFFVAARTYNRVEGLPVLVGPRFRRPTSWGRIDVEALGVVRTAGPVRWDRGTIGHDARFDLRLGVRNGLVLSGRAFDVVAPVESWQLTDTEAGLAAFGLHRDFRDHYGRHGWEAALGGRMGEEASLSVVAGSEQWRAVEARDPVSLRQDMRPWRPNAPMDVGRVDLASVRLKVDTRQKVRSPLWGGWYLNADVERGSGTITRDPGPTLPPVGPAEEVTYTRGFVDARRYNRISPGTELNLRLVAGGWMGGDRLPLQRRLSVGGPGSIEGYDFRRNWYETDDVFSCGGIAGWTGRPTLCDRIALAQVELRQAMDWDWYDSDRWWRFRDLTPAWVLFADAGRGWTTPASGDPVSHGTGLPPLSSFRTSVGAGIDLGDVGFYVAKAVSTPKETVNFYVRLGRRF
;
A
#
# COMPACT_ATOMS: atom_id res chain seq x y z
N MET A 1 15.77 -37.89 12.89
CA MET A 1 15.68 -37.05 11.68
C MET A 1 16.40 -35.70 11.84
N ARG A 2 17.65 -35.68 12.33
CA ARG A 2 18.44 -34.45 12.58
C ARG A 2 19.69 -34.30 11.69
N LYS A 3 19.94 -35.25 10.78
CA LYS A 3 21.16 -35.28 9.93
C LYS A 3 20.94 -34.90 8.46
N SER A 4 19.71 -34.68 8.01
CA SER A 4 19.42 -34.37 6.60
C SER A 4 19.31 -32.87 6.28
N LEU A 5 19.26 -31.99 7.28
CA LEU A 5 19.18 -30.53 7.05
C LEU A 5 20.56 -29.87 6.83
N LEU A 6 21.63 -30.48 7.36
CA LEU A 6 23.00 -29.93 7.24
C LEU A 6 23.61 -30.18 5.86
N ALA A 7 23.20 -31.25 5.17
CA ALA A 7 23.72 -31.62 3.85
C ALA A 7 23.20 -30.71 2.72
N PHE A 8 22.04 -30.07 2.90
CA PHE A 8 21.47 -29.17 1.89
C PHE A 8 22.06 -27.75 1.95
N VAL A 9 22.59 -27.33 3.11
CA VAL A 9 23.23 -26.01 3.30
C VAL A 9 24.66 -25.99 2.77
N LEU A 10 25.36 -27.13 2.80
CA LEU A 10 26.75 -27.23 2.31
C LEU A 10 26.87 -27.37 0.78
N LEU A 11 25.80 -27.78 0.08
CA LEU A 11 25.83 -27.93 -1.39
C LEU A 11 25.70 -26.59 -2.15
N LEU A 12 25.27 -25.51 -1.49
CA LEU A 12 25.12 -24.18 -2.09
C LEU A 12 26.37 -23.29 -1.95
N ALA A 13 27.36 -23.70 -1.15
CA ALA A 13 28.57 -22.92 -0.88
C ALA A 13 29.72 -23.20 -1.88
N GLY A 14 29.58 -24.16 -2.78
CA GLY A 14 30.68 -24.69 -3.62
C GLY A 14 30.86 -24.07 -5.01
N LEU A 15 30.10 -23.04 -5.40
CA LEU A 15 30.15 -22.48 -6.77
C LEU A 15 30.39 -20.96 -6.78
N ALA A 16 31.40 -20.50 -6.05
CA ALA A 16 31.88 -19.12 -6.14
C ALA A 16 33.38 -19.12 -6.50
N GLY A 17 33.67 -19.41 -7.78
CA GLY A 17 34.98 -19.24 -8.39
C GLY A 17 34.98 -18.03 -9.34
N ASP A 18 35.93 -17.12 -9.10
CA ASP A 18 36.44 -16.00 -9.89
C ASP A 18 35.68 -15.52 -11.14
N ALA A 19 35.09 -14.32 -11.04
CA ALA A 19 34.81 -13.41 -12.17
C ALA A 19 34.61 -11.97 -11.67
N GLY A 20 35.66 -11.35 -11.13
CA GLY A 20 35.60 -10.04 -10.45
C GLY A 20 35.22 -8.84 -11.34
N GLY A 21 35.46 -8.89 -12.65
CA GLY A 21 35.22 -7.76 -13.56
C GLY A 21 33.84 -7.74 -14.23
N ALA A 22 33.46 -8.83 -14.90
CA ALA A 22 32.19 -8.91 -15.65
C ALA A 22 30.96 -8.95 -14.72
N ALA A 23 31.10 -9.50 -13.52
CA ALA A 23 30.01 -9.59 -12.56
C ALA A 23 29.65 -8.23 -11.96
N ALA A 24 30.56 -7.25 -11.87
CA ALA A 24 30.21 -5.90 -11.39
C ALA A 24 29.32 -5.15 -12.38
N GLN A 25 29.59 -5.29 -13.68
CA GLN A 25 28.81 -4.67 -14.76
C GLN A 25 27.49 -5.42 -15.01
N GLN A 26 27.45 -6.74 -14.81
CA GLN A 26 26.21 -7.53 -14.77
C GLN A 26 25.38 -7.25 -13.49
N ARG A 27 26.01 -7.00 -12.33
CA ARG A 27 25.36 -6.66 -11.04
C ARG A 27 24.79 -5.24 -11.00
N ALA A 28 25.31 -4.31 -11.80
CA ALA A 28 24.68 -3.01 -12.04
C ALA A 28 23.40 -3.15 -12.90
N ARG A 29 23.35 -4.19 -13.75
CA ARG A 29 22.14 -4.54 -14.51
C ARG A 29 21.03 -5.21 -13.69
N THR A 30 21.32 -5.60 -12.44
CA THR A 30 20.42 -6.35 -11.55
C THR A 30 19.99 -5.57 -10.30
N ALA A 31 20.11 -4.25 -10.31
CA ALA A 31 19.59 -3.36 -9.26
C ALA A 31 18.19 -2.84 -9.63
N SER A 32 17.28 -2.77 -8.66
CA SER A 32 15.88 -2.42 -8.91
C SER A 32 15.82 -1.05 -9.55
N THR A 33 14.86 -0.78 -10.43
CA THR A 33 14.81 0.52 -11.15
C THR A 33 14.93 1.69 -10.18
N MET A 34 14.27 1.60 -9.02
CA MET A 34 14.46 2.51 -7.89
C MET A 34 15.91 2.60 -7.41
N TRP A 35 16.53 1.50 -6.97
CA TRP A 35 17.88 1.56 -6.39
C TRP A 35 18.95 1.93 -7.42
N GLY A 36 18.77 1.56 -8.69
CA GLY A 36 19.58 2.02 -9.82
C GLY A 36 19.43 3.52 -10.06
N ALA A 37 18.19 4.01 -10.16
CA ALA A 37 17.89 5.44 -10.32
C ALA A 37 18.43 6.27 -9.16
N VAL A 38 18.21 5.83 -7.91
CA VAL A 38 18.72 6.47 -6.70
C VAL A 38 20.23 6.43 -6.64
N GLY A 39 20.85 5.31 -7.05
CA GLY A 39 22.29 5.16 -7.09
C GLY A 39 22.94 6.18 -8.03
N ILE A 40 22.41 6.31 -9.24
CA ILE A 40 22.91 7.24 -10.27
C ILE A 40 22.57 8.68 -9.90
N TYR A 41 21.35 8.99 -9.46
CA TYR A 41 21.01 10.34 -8.97
C TYR A 41 22.02 10.81 -7.91
N ASN A 42 22.42 9.91 -7.04
CA ASN A 42 23.32 10.18 -5.94
C ASN A 42 24.82 10.12 -6.31
N ASP A 43 25.19 9.76 -7.53
CA ASP A 43 26.59 9.74 -7.95
C ASP A 43 27.12 11.17 -8.09
N ALA A 44 28.40 11.39 -7.76
CA ALA A 44 29.01 12.72 -7.77
C ALA A 44 29.24 13.27 -9.17
N GLY A 45 29.33 12.40 -10.19
CA GLY A 45 29.53 12.79 -11.59
C GLY A 45 28.23 13.08 -12.36
N THR A 46 27.07 12.92 -11.73
CA THR A 46 25.77 13.06 -12.38
C THR A 46 25.27 14.50 -12.37
N MET A 47 24.85 15.01 -13.53
CA MET A 47 24.16 16.29 -13.64
C MET A 47 22.75 16.16 -13.06
N ARG A 48 22.51 16.80 -11.91
CA ARG A 48 21.22 16.77 -11.22
C ARG A 48 20.36 17.96 -11.61
N VAL A 49 19.10 17.69 -11.95
CA VAL A 49 18.09 18.71 -12.25
C VAL A 49 16.88 18.46 -11.35
N ASN A 50 16.41 19.50 -10.69
CA ASN A 50 15.16 19.47 -9.93
C ASN A 50 14.16 20.37 -10.66
N GLY A 51 13.05 19.79 -11.13
CA GLY A 51 12.14 20.43 -12.07
C GLY A 51 12.45 20.07 -13.53
N PRO A 52 11.91 20.85 -14.51
CA PRO A 52 11.92 20.47 -15.92
C PRO A 52 13.32 20.49 -16.55
N LEU A 53 13.58 19.53 -17.43
CA LEU A 53 14.75 19.48 -18.30
C LEU A 53 14.33 19.44 -19.78
N ASP A 54 14.82 20.37 -20.58
CA ASP A 54 14.68 20.35 -22.04
C ASP A 54 16.05 20.31 -22.72
N VAL A 55 16.26 19.30 -23.56
CA VAL A 55 17.49 19.07 -24.32
C VAL A 55 17.16 19.21 -25.81
N PRO A 56 17.30 20.41 -26.41
CA PRO A 56 16.98 20.65 -27.82
C PRO A 56 17.91 19.86 -28.76
N ALA A 57 17.53 19.71 -30.03
CA ALA A 57 18.21 18.85 -31.01
C ALA A 57 19.71 19.11 -31.17
N GLU A 58 20.12 20.38 -31.08
CA GLU A 58 21.51 20.84 -31.20
C GLU A 58 22.35 20.60 -29.94
N ARG A 59 21.71 20.24 -28.81
CA ARG A 59 22.35 20.17 -27.49
C ARG A 59 22.85 18.78 -27.17
N GLU A 60 24.11 18.69 -26.78
CA GLU A 60 24.71 17.49 -26.19
C GLU A 60 25.01 17.73 -24.70
N ILE A 61 24.56 16.82 -23.84
CA ILE A 61 24.89 16.79 -22.41
C ILE A 61 25.90 15.67 -22.16
N PRO A 62 27.13 16.00 -21.73
CA PRO A 62 28.12 15.00 -21.40
C PRO A 62 27.81 14.33 -20.04
N GLY A 63 27.87 13.01 -19.99
CA GLY A 63 27.75 12.22 -18.76
C GLY A 63 26.32 11.84 -18.38
N ASP A 64 26.18 11.35 -17.15
CA ASP A 64 24.89 10.92 -16.59
C ASP A 64 24.05 12.13 -16.18
N VAL A 65 22.74 12.06 -16.42
CA VAL A 65 21.78 13.11 -16.09
C VAL A 65 20.69 12.51 -15.22
N ALA A 66 20.36 13.16 -14.10
CA ALA A 66 19.28 12.74 -13.24
C ALA A 66 18.31 13.89 -12.96
N VAL A 67 17.05 13.70 -13.35
CA VAL A 67 15.98 14.67 -13.19
C VAL A 67 15.02 14.19 -12.10
N LEU A 68 14.65 15.12 -11.22
CA LEU A 68 13.77 14.89 -10.08
C LEU A 68 12.57 15.84 -10.15
N ASN A 69 11.35 15.31 -10.01
CA ASN A 69 10.10 16.09 -9.94
C ASN A 69 9.93 17.10 -11.08
N GLY A 70 10.12 16.67 -12.33
CA GLY A 70 9.85 17.54 -13.47
C GLY A 70 10.08 16.85 -14.80
N PRO A 71 9.42 17.33 -15.86
CA PRO A 71 9.34 16.64 -17.14
C PRO A 71 10.69 16.74 -17.85
N VAL A 72 11.04 15.68 -18.55
CA VAL A 72 12.27 15.58 -19.33
C VAL A 72 11.91 15.50 -20.80
N THR A 73 12.20 16.54 -21.58
CA THR A 73 12.11 16.49 -23.04
C THR A 73 13.51 16.38 -23.62
N VAL A 74 13.75 15.38 -24.47
CA VAL A 74 15.03 15.21 -25.16
C VAL A 74 14.78 15.13 -26.64
N ALA A 75 15.36 16.04 -27.41
CA ALA A 75 15.50 16.00 -28.86
C ALA A 75 16.98 15.88 -29.28
N GLY A 76 17.91 16.32 -28.43
CA GLY A 76 19.36 16.24 -28.64
C GLY A 76 19.99 14.96 -28.10
N ARG A 77 21.20 15.08 -27.53
CA ARG A 77 22.01 13.94 -27.10
C ARG A 77 22.37 14.01 -25.61
N VAL A 78 22.22 12.89 -24.91
CA VAL A 78 22.79 12.63 -23.58
C VAL A 78 23.81 11.52 -23.75
N THR A 79 25.09 11.75 -23.43
CA THR A 79 26.12 10.74 -23.71
C THR A 79 26.15 9.61 -22.67
N GLY A 80 25.69 9.87 -21.45
CA GLY A 80 25.56 8.87 -20.38
C GLY A 80 24.14 8.35 -20.19
N THR A 81 23.87 7.92 -18.96
CA THR A 81 22.59 7.39 -18.48
C THR A 81 21.63 8.52 -18.14
N LEU A 82 20.37 8.40 -18.55
CA LEU A 82 19.32 9.33 -18.16
C LEU A 82 18.48 8.71 -17.04
N VAL A 83 18.32 9.42 -15.94
CA VAL A 83 17.47 9.05 -14.80
C VAL A 83 16.38 10.09 -14.66
N ALA A 84 15.13 9.65 -14.56
CA ALA A 84 13.97 10.49 -14.30
C ALA A 84 13.21 9.89 -13.11
N ILE A 85 13.07 10.67 -12.04
CA ILE A 85 12.44 10.26 -10.79
C ILE A 85 11.28 11.21 -10.51
N ASN A 86 10.09 10.63 -10.35
CA ASN A 86 8.79 11.30 -10.28
C ASN A 86 8.64 12.32 -11.42
N ALA A 87 8.99 11.88 -12.63
CA ALA A 87 9.19 12.73 -13.79
C ALA A 87 8.81 11.97 -15.05
N ASP A 88 8.03 12.59 -15.93
CA ASP A 88 7.73 12.04 -17.26
C ASP A 88 8.86 12.33 -18.24
N VAL A 89 9.14 11.40 -19.16
CA VAL A 89 10.19 11.52 -20.17
C VAL A 89 9.57 11.48 -21.56
N ARG A 90 9.82 12.52 -22.37
CA ARG A 90 9.46 12.60 -23.79
C ARG A 90 10.72 12.65 -24.65
N LEU A 91 10.98 11.57 -25.38
CA LEU A 91 12.07 11.48 -26.35
C LEU A 91 11.51 11.80 -27.74
N LYS A 92 11.87 12.96 -28.27
CA LYS A 92 11.48 13.47 -29.60
C LYS A 92 12.38 12.90 -30.69
N ALA A 93 11.93 12.97 -31.94
CA ALA A 93 12.69 12.54 -33.10
C ALA A 93 14.14 13.05 -33.08
N GLY A 94 15.10 12.15 -33.32
CA GLY A 94 16.53 12.45 -33.27
C GLY A 94 17.21 12.30 -31.90
N ALA A 95 16.45 12.09 -30.81
CA ALA A 95 17.02 11.97 -29.48
C ALA A 95 17.95 10.75 -29.33
N ARG A 96 19.10 10.95 -28.69
CA ARG A 96 20.09 9.90 -28.43
C ARG A 96 20.50 9.87 -26.97
N ILE A 97 20.27 8.74 -26.30
CA ILE A 97 20.79 8.46 -24.95
C ILE A 97 21.88 7.41 -25.12
N GLY A 98 23.12 7.71 -24.70
CA GLY A 98 24.26 6.81 -24.86
C GLY A 98 24.25 5.64 -23.87
N GLY A 99 23.71 5.86 -22.67
CA GLY A 99 23.61 4.86 -21.60
C GLY A 99 22.21 4.28 -21.42
N ASP A 100 21.94 3.83 -20.19
CA ASP A 100 20.62 3.32 -19.78
C ASP A 100 19.60 4.48 -19.64
N LEU A 101 18.31 4.14 -19.54
CA LEU A 101 17.24 5.07 -19.16
C LEU A 101 16.48 4.51 -17.97
N PHE A 102 16.60 5.14 -16.81
CA PHE A 102 15.81 4.82 -15.62
C PHE A 102 14.66 5.80 -15.45
N LEU A 103 13.45 5.29 -15.32
CA LEU A 103 12.25 6.07 -15.08
C LEU A 103 11.55 5.53 -13.84
N VAL A 104 11.40 6.32 -12.79
CA VAL A 104 10.70 5.95 -11.56
C VAL A 104 9.59 6.95 -11.32
N GLY A 105 8.36 6.52 -11.08
CA GLY A 105 7.24 7.42 -10.78
C GLY A 105 6.78 8.27 -11.96
N GLY A 106 7.01 7.83 -13.20
CA GLY A 106 6.65 8.60 -14.40
C GLY A 106 6.38 7.72 -15.62
N THR A 107 6.10 8.36 -16.74
CA THR A 107 5.75 7.76 -18.04
C THR A 107 6.81 8.09 -19.10
N LEU A 108 6.98 7.20 -20.08
CA LEU A 108 7.92 7.37 -21.19
C LEU A 108 7.14 7.43 -22.50
N THR A 109 7.28 8.55 -23.20
CA THR A 109 6.80 8.75 -24.58
C THR A 109 8.01 8.85 -25.50
N ARG A 110 8.05 8.08 -26.58
CA ARG A 110 9.20 7.99 -27.49
C ARG A 110 8.75 7.97 -28.94
N ASP A 111 9.35 8.83 -29.76
CA ASP A 111 9.20 8.80 -31.21
C ASP A 111 10.03 7.67 -31.86
N ASP A 112 9.64 7.22 -33.06
CA ASP A 112 10.22 6.05 -33.72
C ASP A 112 11.72 6.14 -34.02
N SER A 113 12.26 7.35 -34.22
CA SER A 113 13.68 7.59 -34.60
C SER A 113 14.65 7.76 -33.43
N VAL A 114 14.16 7.64 -32.19
CA VAL A 114 14.99 7.78 -30.98
C VAL A 114 15.93 6.59 -30.84
N THR A 115 17.11 6.80 -30.24
CA THR A 115 18.06 5.72 -29.90
C THR A 115 18.43 5.78 -28.43
N VAL A 116 18.33 4.65 -27.72
CA VAL A 116 18.85 4.45 -26.37
C VAL A 116 19.90 3.34 -26.46
N GLY A 117 21.15 3.64 -26.13
CA GLY A 117 22.28 2.74 -26.24
C GLY A 117 22.26 1.61 -25.20
N GLY A 118 21.63 1.86 -24.05
CA GLY A 118 21.44 0.91 -22.96
C GLY A 118 20.01 0.38 -22.81
N GLU A 119 19.70 -0.11 -21.62
CA GLU A 119 18.38 -0.65 -21.27
C GLU A 119 17.44 0.46 -20.78
N VAL A 120 16.15 0.37 -21.15
CA VAL A 120 15.10 1.22 -20.60
C VAL A 120 14.41 0.48 -19.45
N ARG A 121 14.52 1.01 -18.23
CA ARG A 121 13.92 0.47 -17.01
C ARG A 121 12.90 1.45 -16.44
N THR A 122 11.68 0.98 -16.19
CA THR A 122 10.56 1.83 -15.76
C THR A 122 9.88 1.28 -14.51
N GLN A 123 9.62 2.13 -13.53
CA GLN A 123 8.82 1.85 -12.34
C GLN A 123 7.68 2.86 -12.27
N ALA A 124 6.43 2.40 -12.28
CA ALA A 124 5.26 3.27 -12.30
C ALA A 124 4.98 3.95 -10.94
N GLU A 125 5.38 3.32 -9.84
CA GLU A 125 5.19 3.92 -8.52
C GLU A 125 6.09 5.12 -8.31
N LEU A 126 5.49 6.20 -7.80
CA LEU A 126 6.23 7.34 -7.30
C LEU A 126 7.26 6.86 -6.28
N LEU A 127 8.50 7.32 -6.47
CA LEU A 127 9.49 7.21 -5.43
C LEU A 127 9.07 8.15 -4.30
N ARG A 128 8.67 7.58 -3.16
CA ARG A 128 8.66 8.33 -1.92
C ARG A 128 10.11 8.42 -1.45
N TYR A 129 10.63 9.64 -1.36
CA TYR A 129 11.99 9.90 -0.93
C TYR A 129 12.05 11.11 -0.02
N SER A 130 13.10 11.12 0.81
CA SER A 130 13.56 12.33 1.49
C SER A 130 14.82 12.85 0.81
N ILE A 131 14.98 14.18 0.73
CA ILE A 131 16.20 14.83 0.24
C ILE A 131 17.14 15.06 1.43
N GLU A 132 18.36 14.54 1.33
CA GLU A 132 19.46 14.72 2.28
C GLU A 132 20.63 15.42 1.59
N GLY A 133 20.80 16.72 1.84
CA GLY A 133 21.74 17.54 1.09
C GLY A 133 21.37 17.58 -0.40
N GLU A 134 22.26 17.07 -1.26
CA GLU A 134 22.02 16.91 -2.70
C GLU A 134 21.64 15.48 -3.12
N ARG A 135 21.36 14.60 -2.14
CA ARG A 135 21.06 13.18 -2.35
C ARG A 135 19.59 12.87 -2.05
N ILE A 136 19.07 11.80 -2.65
CA ILE A 136 17.75 11.24 -2.33
C ILE A 136 17.88 9.89 -1.61
N VAL A 137 16.99 9.65 -0.64
CA VAL A 137 16.89 8.40 0.11
C VAL A 137 15.47 7.85 0.02
N PRO A 138 15.27 6.62 -0.50
CA PRO A 138 13.96 5.97 -0.54
C PRO A 138 13.35 5.78 0.84
N GLU A 139 12.07 6.10 0.97
CA GLU A 139 11.31 5.83 2.18
C GLU A 139 10.77 4.39 2.16
N GLU A 140 10.91 3.68 3.28
CA GLU A 140 10.30 2.35 3.46
C GLU A 140 8.83 2.53 3.87
N ASP A 141 7.94 1.72 3.30
CA ASP A 141 6.52 1.72 3.62
C ASP A 141 6.30 1.26 5.08
N ARG A 142 6.04 2.22 5.96
CA ARG A 142 5.84 2.02 7.41
C ARG A 142 4.35 2.06 7.81
N GLY A 143 3.44 1.72 6.88
CA GLY A 143 2.01 1.60 7.18
C GLY A 143 1.35 2.95 7.49
N GLY A 144 1.43 3.88 6.54
CA GLY A 144 0.65 5.12 6.59
C GLY A 144 1.09 6.17 7.62
N GLU A 145 2.25 5.97 8.24
CA GLU A 145 2.84 6.93 9.19
C GLU A 145 3.42 8.15 8.44
N TRP A 146 2.88 9.33 8.69
CA TRP A 146 3.50 10.59 8.26
C TRP A 146 4.71 10.90 9.14
N ARG A 147 5.82 11.26 8.51
CA ARG A 147 7.08 11.60 9.17
C ARG A 147 7.59 12.95 8.66
N PRO A 148 8.14 13.81 9.52
CA PRO A 148 8.72 15.06 9.09
C PRO A 148 9.91 14.79 8.16
N PRO A 149 10.09 15.60 7.10
CA PRO A 149 11.29 15.57 6.28
C PRO A 149 12.52 15.73 7.18
N ARG A 150 13.60 14.99 6.90
CA ARG A 150 14.87 15.16 7.62
C ARG A 150 15.35 16.61 7.45
N ALA A 151 15.63 17.30 8.55
CA ALA A 151 16.18 18.65 8.49
C ALA A 151 17.51 18.63 7.71
N ARG A 152 17.65 19.53 6.73
CA ARG A 152 18.91 19.76 6.00
C ARG A 152 20.02 20.05 7.01
N GLY A 153 21.07 19.23 7.03
CA GLY A 153 22.26 19.45 7.88
C GLY A 153 22.67 18.29 8.80
N ARG A 154 21.90 17.20 8.90
CA ARG A 154 22.36 15.92 9.48
C ARG A 154 22.50 14.89 8.36
N ASP A 155 23.48 15.14 7.50
CA ASP A 155 23.68 14.40 6.25
C ASP A 155 24.32 13.02 6.45
N ARG A 156 24.00 12.18 5.45
CA ARG A 156 24.63 10.93 5.00
C ARG A 156 23.93 9.70 5.56
N GLY A 157 23.99 8.59 4.82
CA GLY A 157 23.51 7.26 5.22
C GLY A 157 24.26 6.66 6.41
N ASP A 158 24.64 7.52 7.35
CA ASP A 158 25.40 7.35 8.56
C ASP A 158 24.46 7.19 9.76
N SER A 159 25.07 6.83 10.88
CA SER A 159 24.36 6.63 12.13
C SER A 159 23.65 7.91 12.55
N TYR A 160 22.39 7.84 12.96
CA TYR A 160 21.68 8.97 13.55
C TYR A 160 21.06 8.60 14.89
N THR A 161 20.88 9.61 15.73
CA THR A 161 20.16 9.53 17.01
C THR A 161 19.31 10.79 17.13
N ASP A 162 18.00 10.62 17.11
CA ASP A 162 17.05 11.69 17.37
C ASP A 162 16.33 11.35 18.67
N LEU A 163 16.44 12.20 19.70
CA LEU A 163 15.79 11.94 20.99
C LEU A 163 14.32 12.37 21.03
N PHE A 164 13.94 13.31 20.15
CA PHE A 164 12.60 13.89 20.08
C PHE A 164 12.08 13.82 18.63
N PHE A 165 11.89 12.60 18.12
CA PHE A 165 11.25 12.38 16.83
C PHE A 165 9.74 12.47 17.00
N VAL A 166 9.09 13.22 16.09
CA VAL A 166 7.63 13.35 16.04
C VAL A 166 7.14 12.78 14.72
N ALA A 167 6.11 11.93 14.77
CA ALA A 167 5.41 11.40 13.60
C ALA A 167 3.91 11.40 13.85
N ALA A 168 3.11 11.13 12.82
CA ALA A 168 1.66 11.02 12.95
C ALA A 168 1.15 9.80 12.17
N ARG A 169 0.02 9.25 12.61
CA ARG A 169 -0.68 8.18 11.90
C ARG A 169 -1.98 8.67 11.28
N THR A 170 -2.63 7.77 10.56
CA THR A 170 -3.94 7.96 9.94
C THR A 170 -4.96 8.55 10.92
N TYR A 171 -5.49 9.70 10.53
CA TYR A 171 -6.59 10.33 11.24
C TYR A 171 -7.82 9.40 11.24
N ASN A 172 -8.49 9.23 12.38
CA ASN A 172 -9.67 8.36 12.46
C ASN A 172 -10.62 8.77 13.59
N ARG A 173 -11.85 8.24 13.59
CA ARG A 173 -12.89 8.63 14.56
C ARG A 173 -12.65 8.17 16.00
N VAL A 174 -11.70 7.26 16.22
CA VAL A 174 -11.40 6.67 17.55
C VAL A 174 -10.24 7.40 18.21
N GLU A 175 -9.21 7.75 17.44
CA GLU A 175 -7.99 8.36 17.97
C GLU A 175 -7.85 9.85 17.65
N GLY A 176 -8.62 10.39 16.70
CA GLY A 176 -8.34 11.70 16.12
C GLY A 176 -7.06 11.60 15.29
N LEU A 177 -6.09 12.47 15.55
CA LEU A 177 -4.74 12.38 14.99
C LEU A 177 -3.81 11.71 16.02
N PRO A 178 -3.38 10.45 15.82
CA PRO A 178 -2.39 9.84 16.71
C PRO A 178 -1.02 10.44 16.42
N VAL A 179 -0.43 11.10 17.42
CA VAL A 179 0.92 11.69 17.36
C VAL A 179 1.90 10.78 18.09
N LEU A 180 2.99 10.43 17.43
CA LEU A 180 4.05 9.59 17.96
C LEU A 180 5.22 10.46 18.34
N VAL A 181 5.73 10.34 19.57
CA VAL A 181 6.85 11.15 20.07
C VAL A 181 7.84 10.25 20.81
N GLY A 182 9.13 10.33 20.47
CA GLY A 182 10.16 9.64 21.24
C GLY A 182 11.49 9.49 20.50
N PRO A 183 12.43 8.74 21.08
CA PRO A 183 13.72 8.52 20.44
C PRO A 183 13.65 7.56 19.25
N ARG A 184 14.50 7.82 18.24
CA ARG A 184 14.87 6.88 17.19
C ARG A 184 16.37 6.89 16.94
N PHE A 185 16.86 5.74 16.55
CA PHE A 185 18.27 5.46 16.36
C PHE A 185 18.46 4.61 15.12
N ARG A 186 19.47 4.94 14.32
CA ARG A 186 19.95 4.11 13.22
C ARG A 186 21.45 4.00 13.31
N ARG A 187 21.98 2.81 13.09
CA ARG A 187 23.42 2.56 13.00
C ARG A 187 23.72 1.59 11.85
N PRO A 188 24.26 2.06 10.72
CA PRO A 188 24.91 1.17 9.77
C PRO A 188 26.13 0.49 10.43
N THR A 189 26.40 -0.73 10.02
CA THR A 189 27.54 -1.55 10.43
C THR A 189 28.16 -2.15 9.16
N SER A 190 29.38 -2.69 9.25
CA SER A 190 30.02 -3.34 8.11
C SER A 190 29.24 -4.56 7.59
N TRP A 191 28.45 -5.20 8.46
CA TRP A 191 27.70 -6.41 8.16
C TRP A 191 26.19 -6.17 7.93
N GLY A 192 25.70 -4.95 8.15
CA GLY A 192 24.26 -4.70 8.15
C GLY A 192 23.83 -3.33 8.66
N ARG A 193 22.57 -3.20 9.06
CA ARG A 193 21.99 -1.97 9.62
C ARG A 193 21.11 -2.30 10.82
N ILE A 194 21.23 -1.50 11.86
CA ILE A 194 20.37 -1.54 13.04
C ILE A 194 19.51 -0.29 13.04
N ASP A 195 18.20 -0.47 13.27
CA ASP A 195 17.22 0.58 13.47
C ASP A 195 16.48 0.32 14.79
N VAL A 196 16.29 1.35 15.61
CA VAL A 196 15.53 1.30 16.86
C VAL A 196 14.63 2.52 16.93
N GLU A 197 13.36 2.33 17.28
CA GLU A 197 12.41 3.40 17.56
C GLU A 197 11.71 3.08 18.88
N ALA A 198 11.54 4.06 19.77
CA ALA A 198 10.77 3.89 20.98
C ALA A 198 9.87 5.11 21.16
N LEU A 199 8.66 5.02 20.63
CA LEU A 199 7.75 6.17 20.50
C LEU A 199 6.56 6.01 21.45
N GLY A 200 6.26 7.06 22.22
CA GLY A 200 4.97 7.20 22.90
C GLY A 200 3.91 7.65 21.89
N VAL A 201 2.70 7.08 21.99
CA VAL A 201 1.56 7.43 21.14
C VAL A 201 0.58 8.28 21.95
N VAL A 202 0.28 9.48 21.48
CA VAL A 202 -0.71 10.39 22.07
C VAL A 202 -1.85 10.57 21.09
N ARG A 203 -3.07 10.25 21.52
CA ARG A 203 -4.29 10.35 20.71
C ARG A 203 -5.01 11.65 21.03
N THR A 204 -5.42 12.39 20.00
CA THR A 204 -6.02 13.73 20.18
C THR A 204 -7.54 13.71 20.37
N ALA A 205 -8.21 12.57 20.17
CA ALA A 205 -9.66 12.46 20.39
C ALA A 205 -10.02 12.64 21.87
N GLY A 206 -11.14 13.33 22.14
CA GLY A 206 -11.64 13.56 23.49
C GLY A 206 -12.43 12.37 24.06
N PRO A 207 -12.68 12.30 25.37
CA PRO A 207 -12.03 13.07 26.43
C PRO A 207 -10.59 12.58 26.64
N VAL A 208 -9.64 13.49 26.80
CA VAL A 208 -8.22 13.16 27.07
C VAL A 208 -8.09 12.71 28.52
N ARG A 209 -7.69 11.45 28.74
CA ARG A 209 -7.53 10.83 30.07
C ARG A 209 -6.16 10.14 30.16
N TRP A 210 -5.58 10.05 31.35
CA TRP A 210 -4.32 9.32 31.56
C TRP A 210 -4.57 7.80 31.62
N ASP A 211 -4.96 7.23 30.48
CA ASP A 211 -5.27 5.81 30.32
C ASP A 211 -4.83 5.26 28.95
N ARG A 212 -5.02 3.96 28.73
CA ARG A 212 -4.74 3.28 27.45
C ARG A 212 -5.64 3.73 26.30
N GLY A 213 -6.72 4.46 26.59
CA GLY A 213 -7.58 5.07 25.59
C GLY A 213 -6.90 6.27 24.94
N THR A 214 -6.09 7.03 25.67
CA THR A 214 -5.42 8.25 25.17
C THR A 214 -3.95 8.05 24.89
N ILE A 215 -3.26 7.26 25.71
CA ILE A 215 -1.81 7.05 25.66
C ILE A 215 -1.51 5.61 25.23
N GLY A 216 -0.49 5.44 24.41
CA GLY A 216 0.03 4.15 23.96
C GLY A 216 1.53 4.22 23.72
N HIS A 217 2.06 3.17 23.12
CA HIS A 217 3.48 3.12 22.74
C HIS A 217 3.67 2.30 21.47
N ASP A 218 4.76 2.55 20.77
CA ASP A 218 5.25 1.74 19.66
C ASP A 218 6.77 1.74 19.69
N ALA A 219 7.34 0.62 20.14
CA ALA A 219 8.75 0.37 20.15
C ALA A 219 9.10 -0.65 19.07
N ARG A 220 10.07 -0.35 18.22
CA ARG A 220 10.51 -1.15 17.07
C ARG A 220 12.01 -1.35 17.11
N PHE A 221 12.44 -2.52 16.69
CA PHE A 221 13.82 -2.90 16.47
C PHE A 221 13.90 -3.61 15.13
N ASP A 222 14.72 -3.11 14.20
CA ASP A 222 15.03 -3.81 12.96
C ASP A 222 16.53 -4.04 12.83
N LEU A 223 16.87 -5.27 12.48
CA LEU A 223 18.22 -5.73 12.19
C LEU A 223 18.24 -6.25 10.76
N ARG A 224 18.87 -5.51 9.86
CA ARG A 224 19.09 -5.92 8.47
C ARG A 224 20.50 -6.47 8.31
N LEU A 225 20.62 -7.73 7.95
CA LEU A 225 21.88 -8.40 7.65
C LEU A 225 22.15 -8.34 6.15
N GLY A 226 23.27 -7.75 5.72
CA GLY A 226 23.60 -7.58 4.31
C GLY A 226 23.04 -6.31 3.67
N VAL A 227 23.71 -5.87 2.59
CA VAL A 227 23.57 -4.49 2.05
C VAL A 227 22.54 -4.36 0.91
N ARG A 228 22.12 -5.47 0.26
CA ARG A 228 21.22 -5.45 -0.91
C ARG A 228 20.02 -6.41 -0.78
N ASN A 229 20.29 -7.71 -0.58
CA ASN A 229 19.28 -8.77 -0.45
C ASN A 229 19.31 -9.38 0.95
N GLY A 230 19.16 -8.50 1.94
CA GLY A 230 19.41 -8.84 3.33
C GLY A 230 18.26 -9.56 4.02
N LEU A 231 18.62 -10.49 4.90
CA LEU A 231 17.71 -11.01 5.91
C LEU A 231 17.37 -9.87 6.88
N VAL A 232 16.10 -9.70 7.21
CA VAL A 232 15.63 -8.70 8.15
C VAL A 232 15.01 -9.43 9.33
N LEU A 233 15.58 -9.22 10.50
CA LEU A 233 14.97 -9.60 11.77
C LEU A 233 14.34 -8.33 12.36
N SER A 234 13.08 -8.40 12.73
CA SER A 234 12.35 -7.27 13.30
C SER A 234 11.67 -7.69 14.59
N GLY A 235 11.59 -6.77 15.54
CA GLY A 235 10.86 -6.93 16.80
C GLY A 235 10.08 -5.66 17.09
N ARG A 236 8.87 -5.80 17.62
CA ARG A 236 8.02 -4.66 17.95
C ARG A 236 7.20 -4.94 19.20
N ALA A 237 7.10 -3.96 20.08
CA ALA A 237 6.18 -3.94 21.20
C ALA A 237 5.27 -2.71 21.07
N PHE A 238 3.96 -2.89 21.24
CA PHE A 238 2.99 -1.86 20.88
C PHE A 238 1.76 -1.84 21.80
N ASP A 239 1.19 -0.65 21.97
CA ASP A 239 -0.18 -0.39 22.44
C ASP A 239 -0.83 0.63 21.49
N VAL A 240 -1.52 0.12 20.46
CA VAL A 240 -2.00 0.92 19.32
C VAL A 240 -3.44 0.57 18.97
N VAL A 241 -4.15 1.50 18.33
CA VAL A 241 -5.40 1.17 17.65
C VAL A 241 -5.06 0.78 16.22
N ALA A 242 -5.70 -0.27 15.72
CA ALA A 242 -5.49 -0.80 14.38
C ALA A 242 -6.83 -0.90 13.63
N PRO A 243 -6.84 -0.70 12.31
CA PRO A 243 -8.02 -0.93 11.52
C PRO A 243 -8.30 -2.44 11.37
N VAL A 244 -9.58 -2.81 11.29
CA VAL A 244 -10.03 -4.18 11.00
C VAL A 244 -9.71 -4.55 9.54
N GLU A 245 -9.89 -3.60 8.61
CA GLU A 245 -9.55 -3.75 7.20
C GLU A 245 -8.76 -2.54 6.70
N SER A 246 -7.61 -2.79 6.06
CA SER A 246 -6.76 -1.76 5.44
C SER A 246 -6.60 -1.93 3.94
N TRP A 247 -7.17 -2.97 3.34
CA TRP A 247 -6.94 -3.35 1.95
C TRP A 247 -7.75 -2.52 0.92
N GLN A 248 -8.83 -1.87 1.36
CA GLN A 248 -9.77 -1.14 0.50
C GLN A 248 -9.21 0.25 0.13
N LEU A 249 -8.90 1.05 1.16
CA LEU A 249 -8.39 2.40 1.02
C LEU A 249 -6.99 2.51 1.59
N THR A 250 -6.17 3.38 1.00
CA THR A 250 -4.90 3.74 1.59
C THR A 250 -5.10 4.48 2.91
N ASP A 251 -4.08 4.46 3.75
CA ASP A 251 -4.09 5.19 5.02
C ASP A 251 -4.30 6.69 4.85
N THR A 252 -3.68 7.29 3.82
CA THR A 252 -3.84 8.70 3.50
C THR A 252 -5.28 9.04 3.08
N GLU A 253 -5.87 8.25 2.19
CA GLU A 253 -7.26 8.47 1.76
C GLU A 253 -8.26 8.28 2.90
N ALA A 254 -8.09 7.24 3.71
CA ALA A 254 -8.93 6.99 4.87
C ALA A 254 -8.83 8.15 5.88
N GLY A 255 -7.63 8.65 6.15
CA GLY A 255 -7.40 9.77 7.07
C GLY A 255 -7.99 11.09 6.58
N LEU A 256 -7.80 11.42 5.30
CA LEU A 256 -8.34 12.65 4.71
C LEU A 256 -9.86 12.59 4.55
N ALA A 257 -10.43 11.42 4.26
CA ALA A 257 -11.88 11.25 4.27
C ALA A 257 -12.46 11.44 5.67
N ALA A 258 -11.81 10.89 6.70
CA ALA A 258 -12.24 11.08 8.08
C ALA A 258 -12.14 12.57 8.47
N PHE A 259 -10.96 13.19 8.34
CA PHE A 259 -10.77 14.59 8.75
C PHE A 259 -11.55 15.60 7.90
N GLY A 260 -11.48 15.48 6.57
CA GLY A 260 -12.01 16.46 5.64
C GLY A 260 -13.49 16.29 5.32
N LEU A 261 -13.98 15.04 5.28
CA LEU A 261 -15.35 14.73 4.88
C LEU A 261 -16.22 14.20 6.03
N HIS A 262 -15.68 14.05 7.25
CA HIS A 262 -16.37 13.43 8.38
C HIS A 262 -16.85 11.99 8.05
N ARG A 263 -16.06 11.25 7.26
CA ARG A 263 -16.37 9.88 6.83
C ARG A 263 -15.20 8.93 7.09
N ASP A 264 -15.33 8.11 8.13
CA ASP A 264 -14.37 7.05 8.44
C ASP A 264 -14.87 5.68 7.92
N PHE A 265 -14.18 5.20 6.89
CA PHE A 265 -14.47 3.98 6.15
C PHE A 265 -13.84 2.72 6.76
N ARG A 266 -13.37 2.76 8.01
CA ARG A 266 -12.77 1.61 8.69
C ARG A 266 -13.42 1.36 10.03
N ASP A 267 -13.35 0.14 10.52
CA ASP A 267 -13.55 -0.14 11.94
C ASP A 267 -12.21 -0.33 12.62
N HIS A 268 -12.20 -0.12 13.92
CA HIS A 268 -10.95 -0.07 14.68
C HIS A 268 -11.06 -0.94 15.93
N TYR A 269 -9.92 -1.46 16.37
CA TYR A 269 -9.81 -2.19 17.64
C TYR A 269 -8.46 -1.86 18.28
N GLY A 270 -8.39 -1.97 19.61
CA GLY A 270 -7.13 -1.78 20.32
C GLY A 270 -6.36 -3.08 20.37
N ARG A 271 -5.05 -3.00 20.12
CA ARG A 271 -4.12 -4.13 20.28
C ARG A 271 -2.92 -3.73 21.11
N HIS A 272 -2.62 -4.55 22.11
CA HIS A 272 -1.45 -4.39 22.98
C HIS A 272 -0.66 -5.70 23.02
N GLY A 273 0.63 -5.66 22.72
CA GLY A 273 1.40 -6.89 22.66
C GLY A 273 2.75 -6.71 22.00
N TRP A 274 3.26 -7.81 21.46
CA TRP A 274 4.54 -7.85 20.77
C TRP A 274 4.46 -8.74 19.53
N GLU A 275 5.29 -8.42 18.55
CA GLU A 275 5.50 -9.24 17.35
C GLU A 275 6.99 -9.29 17.01
N ALA A 276 7.44 -10.44 16.53
CA ALA A 276 8.75 -10.66 15.95
C ALA A 276 8.55 -11.11 14.50
N ALA A 277 9.38 -10.61 13.60
CA ALA A 277 9.34 -10.97 12.20
C ALA A 277 10.72 -11.39 11.70
N LEU A 278 10.73 -12.39 10.83
CA LEU A 278 11.88 -12.76 10.03
C LEU A 278 11.48 -12.66 8.57
N GLY A 279 12.15 -11.79 7.81
CA GLY A 279 11.86 -11.58 6.40
C GLY A 279 13.11 -11.49 5.55
N GLY A 280 12.91 -11.57 4.25
CA GLY A 280 13.98 -11.43 3.28
C GLY A 280 13.43 -11.13 1.90
N ARG A 281 14.31 -10.62 1.04
CA ARG A 281 13.99 -10.45 -0.38
C ARG A 281 14.47 -11.65 -1.17
N MET A 282 13.63 -12.12 -2.07
CA MET A 282 13.93 -13.16 -3.05
C MET A 282 14.08 -12.47 -4.41
N GLY A 283 15.31 -12.10 -4.75
CA GLY A 283 15.53 -11.16 -5.86
C GLY A 283 15.08 -9.75 -5.49
N GLU A 284 14.65 -8.99 -6.49
CA GLU A 284 14.24 -7.58 -6.32
C GLU A 284 12.73 -7.42 -6.28
N GLU A 285 12.03 -8.41 -6.81
CA GLU A 285 10.61 -8.38 -7.08
C GLU A 285 9.82 -9.00 -5.94
N ALA A 286 10.39 -9.96 -5.21
CA ALA A 286 9.67 -10.69 -4.19
C ALA A 286 10.25 -10.46 -2.79
N SER A 287 9.37 -10.42 -1.79
CA SER A 287 9.73 -10.48 -0.39
C SER A 287 8.82 -11.43 0.35
N LEU A 288 9.41 -12.22 1.25
CA LEU A 288 8.72 -13.15 2.12
C LEU A 288 9.05 -12.77 3.56
N SER A 289 8.04 -12.81 4.43
CA SER A 289 8.24 -12.68 5.86
C SER A 289 7.36 -13.62 6.65
N VAL A 290 7.88 -14.07 7.78
CA VAL A 290 7.16 -14.83 8.80
C VAL A 290 7.10 -13.94 10.03
N VAL A 291 5.90 -13.74 10.56
CA VAL A 291 5.63 -12.90 11.74
C VAL A 291 5.00 -13.77 12.80
N ALA A 292 5.44 -13.66 14.04
CA ALA A 292 4.82 -14.33 15.18
C ALA A 292 4.73 -13.38 16.37
N GLY A 293 3.68 -13.48 17.17
CA GLY A 293 3.46 -12.56 18.27
C GLY A 293 2.31 -12.94 19.19
N SER A 294 2.10 -12.14 20.22
CA SER A 294 0.99 -12.28 21.18
C SER A 294 0.32 -10.93 21.33
N GLU A 295 -0.98 -10.87 21.11
CA GLU A 295 -1.78 -9.66 21.17
C GLU A 295 -2.91 -9.78 22.20
N GLN A 296 -3.06 -8.76 23.03
CA GLN A 296 -4.26 -8.50 23.81
C GLN A 296 -5.17 -7.54 23.02
N TRP A 297 -6.34 -8.01 22.63
CA TRP A 297 -7.36 -7.24 21.94
C TRP A 297 -8.33 -6.59 22.91
N ARG A 298 -8.77 -5.38 22.55
CA ARG A 298 -9.82 -4.63 23.25
C ARG A 298 -10.76 -3.97 22.26
N ALA A 299 -12.03 -3.87 22.63
CA ALA A 299 -12.97 -2.99 21.96
C ALA A 299 -12.59 -1.52 22.22
N VAL A 300 -12.87 -0.67 21.24
CA VAL A 300 -12.65 0.78 21.32
C VAL A 300 -13.89 1.49 20.80
N GLU A 301 -14.23 2.64 21.37
CA GLU A 301 -15.41 3.40 21.00
C GLU A 301 -15.03 4.59 20.12
N ALA A 302 -15.99 5.11 19.35
CA ALA A 302 -15.81 6.37 18.64
C ALA A 302 -15.76 7.53 19.66
N ARG A 303 -14.84 8.47 19.45
CA ARG A 303 -14.46 9.51 20.43
C ARG A 303 -14.66 10.95 19.92
N ASP A 304 -15.52 11.09 18.93
CA ASP A 304 -15.94 12.36 18.32
C ASP A 304 -14.81 13.39 18.13
N PRO A 305 -13.76 13.07 17.35
CA PRO A 305 -12.67 13.99 17.13
C PRO A 305 -13.03 15.06 16.08
N VAL A 306 -12.30 16.17 16.07
CA VAL A 306 -12.56 17.34 15.21
C VAL A 306 -12.49 17.02 13.70
N SER A 307 -13.47 17.42 12.90
CA SER A 307 -13.41 17.36 11.42
C SER A 307 -13.55 18.75 10.81
N LEU A 308 -13.15 18.94 9.55
CA LEU A 308 -13.35 20.22 8.84
C LEU A 308 -14.83 20.51 8.57
N ARG A 309 -15.57 19.48 8.19
CA ARG A 309 -17.03 19.52 8.06
C ARG A 309 -17.63 19.05 9.38
N GLN A 310 -17.85 19.99 10.29
CA GLN A 310 -18.55 19.74 11.55
C GLN A 310 -20.05 19.93 11.34
N ASP A 311 -20.71 18.93 10.76
CA ASP A 311 -22.12 19.04 10.42
C ASP A 311 -23.03 18.72 11.64
N MET A 312 -22.63 18.98 12.89
CA MET A 312 -23.37 18.60 14.12
C MET A 312 -23.84 17.12 14.19
N ARG A 313 -23.39 16.27 13.24
CA ARG A 313 -23.77 14.87 13.12
C ARG A 313 -22.82 14.05 13.98
N PRO A 314 -23.34 13.10 14.78
CA PRO A 314 -22.47 12.18 15.50
C PRO A 314 -21.73 11.29 14.49
N TRP A 315 -20.46 10.99 14.79
CA TRP A 315 -19.71 10.00 14.04
C TRP A 315 -20.44 8.66 14.02
N ARG A 316 -20.23 7.88 12.95
CA ARG A 316 -20.65 6.47 12.93
C ARG A 316 -20.06 5.75 14.15
N PRO A 317 -20.89 5.07 14.97
CA PRO A 317 -20.38 4.28 16.08
C PRO A 317 -19.33 3.27 15.62
N ASN A 318 -18.30 3.03 16.43
CA ASN A 318 -17.40 1.93 16.16
C ASN A 318 -18.13 0.61 16.41
N ALA A 319 -17.89 -0.40 15.57
CA ALA A 319 -18.53 -1.68 15.76
C ALA A 319 -17.97 -2.42 16.99
N PRO A 320 -18.76 -3.28 17.64
CA PRO A 320 -18.27 -4.13 18.72
C PRO A 320 -17.19 -5.08 18.20
N MET A 321 -16.28 -5.46 19.10
CA MET A 321 -15.08 -6.23 18.77
C MET A 321 -14.83 -7.28 19.85
N ASP A 322 -14.35 -8.45 19.45
CA ASP A 322 -14.01 -9.51 20.41
C ASP A 322 -12.87 -9.05 21.33
N VAL A 323 -12.88 -9.48 22.59
CA VAL A 323 -11.89 -9.06 23.59
C VAL A 323 -11.16 -10.28 24.09
N GLY A 324 -9.84 -10.25 24.18
CA GLY A 324 -9.11 -11.43 24.61
C GLY A 324 -7.63 -11.41 24.26
N ARG A 325 -6.96 -12.54 24.47
CA ARG A 325 -5.56 -12.72 24.14
C ARG A 325 -5.43 -13.74 23.04
N VAL A 326 -4.69 -13.40 21.99
CA VAL A 326 -4.47 -14.26 20.83
C VAL A 326 -3.00 -14.27 20.47
N ASP A 327 -2.44 -15.47 20.34
CA ASP A 327 -1.14 -15.69 19.74
C ASP A 327 -1.32 -15.85 18.23
N LEU A 328 -0.52 -15.10 17.47
CA LEU A 328 -0.64 -14.98 16.02
C LEU A 328 0.65 -15.46 15.37
N ALA A 329 0.50 -16.20 14.26
CA ALA A 329 1.59 -16.51 13.34
C ALA A 329 1.11 -16.23 11.91
N SER A 330 1.87 -15.46 11.15
CA SER A 330 1.53 -15.08 9.78
C SER A 330 2.70 -15.31 8.82
N VAL A 331 2.40 -15.73 7.60
CA VAL A 331 3.32 -15.72 6.48
C VAL A 331 2.83 -14.69 5.48
N ARG A 332 3.69 -13.75 5.09
CA ARG A 332 3.35 -12.66 4.16
C ARG A 332 4.26 -12.69 2.95
N LEU A 333 3.67 -12.71 1.76
CA LEU A 333 4.33 -12.68 0.47
C LEU A 333 3.94 -11.40 -0.26
N LYS A 334 4.95 -10.65 -0.70
CA LYS A 334 4.77 -9.52 -1.63
C LYS A 334 5.57 -9.79 -2.88
N VAL A 335 4.95 -9.70 -4.06
CA VAL A 335 5.62 -9.77 -5.37
C VAL A 335 5.26 -8.53 -6.17
N ASP A 336 6.26 -7.88 -6.75
CA ASP A 336 6.11 -6.69 -7.57
C ASP A 336 7.01 -6.79 -8.80
N THR A 337 6.41 -7.16 -9.92
CA THR A 337 7.06 -7.25 -11.23
C THR A 337 6.52 -6.20 -12.20
N ARG A 338 5.85 -5.14 -11.71
CA ARG A 338 5.31 -4.07 -12.55
C ARG A 338 6.35 -3.43 -13.47
N GLN A 339 7.62 -3.54 -13.10
CA GLN A 339 8.76 -3.00 -13.83
C GLN A 339 9.19 -3.85 -15.04
N LYS A 340 8.74 -5.11 -15.14
CA LYS A 340 9.16 -6.06 -16.19
C LYS A 340 8.21 -6.06 -17.39
N VAL A 341 8.05 -4.90 -18.04
CA VAL A 341 7.07 -4.70 -19.14
C VAL A 341 7.31 -5.63 -20.34
N ARG A 342 8.53 -6.15 -20.53
CA ARG A 342 8.89 -7.04 -21.66
C ARG A 342 8.63 -8.53 -21.42
N SER A 343 8.22 -8.96 -20.21
CA SER A 343 7.88 -10.36 -19.96
C SER A 343 6.37 -10.57 -20.14
N PRO A 344 5.91 -11.34 -21.16
CA PRO A 344 4.48 -11.44 -21.46
C PRO A 344 3.63 -12.06 -20.33
N LEU A 345 4.20 -13.02 -19.59
CA LEU A 345 3.51 -13.75 -18.53
C LEU A 345 3.90 -13.27 -17.12
N TRP A 346 5.14 -12.84 -16.91
CA TRP A 346 5.68 -12.52 -15.58
C TRP A 346 5.82 -11.02 -15.32
N GLY A 347 5.58 -10.17 -16.31
CA GLY A 347 5.60 -8.72 -16.20
C GLY A 347 4.28 -8.12 -15.75
N GLY A 348 4.32 -6.98 -15.09
CA GLY A 348 3.10 -6.21 -14.80
C GLY A 348 2.32 -6.71 -13.59
N TRP A 349 2.90 -7.51 -12.68
CA TRP A 349 2.17 -8.03 -11.52
C TRP A 349 2.47 -7.26 -10.23
N TYR A 350 1.44 -7.07 -9.43
CA TYR A 350 1.54 -6.75 -8.01
C TYR A 350 0.72 -7.77 -7.21
N LEU A 351 1.34 -8.48 -6.29
CA LEU A 351 0.72 -9.48 -5.44
C LEU A 351 1.03 -9.16 -3.99
N ASN A 352 -0.01 -9.11 -3.17
CA ASN A 352 0.10 -9.10 -1.72
C ASN A 352 -0.73 -10.26 -1.18
N ALA A 353 -0.10 -11.19 -0.46
CA ALA A 353 -0.78 -12.35 0.09
C ALA A 353 -0.33 -12.59 1.54
N ASP A 354 -1.28 -12.98 2.40
CA ASP A 354 -1.00 -13.40 3.76
C ASP A 354 -1.81 -14.65 4.14
N VAL A 355 -1.17 -15.49 4.96
CA VAL A 355 -1.84 -16.57 5.67
C VAL A 355 -1.55 -16.37 7.15
N GLU A 356 -2.59 -16.22 7.96
CA GLU A 356 -2.53 -16.03 9.40
C GLU A 356 -3.16 -17.23 10.10
N ARG A 357 -2.48 -17.74 11.14
CA ARG A 357 -3.02 -18.66 12.11
C ARG A 357 -3.07 -17.95 13.46
N GLY A 358 -4.23 -17.96 14.09
CA GLY A 358 -4.43 -17.42 15.44
C GLY A 358 -4.92 -18.49 16.39
N SER A 359 -4.43 -18.45 17.63
CA SER A 359 -4.91 -19.29 18.72
C SER A 359 -4.94 -18.50 20.02
N GLY A 360 -6.01 -18.62 20.80
CA GLY A 360 -6.09 -17.93 22.08
C GLY A 360 -7.45 -18.01 22.72
N THR A 361 -7.71 -17.11 23.65
CA THR A 361 -8.96 -17.06 24.40
C THR A 361 -9.63 -15.71 24.18
N ILE A 362 -10.85 -15.73 23.67
CA ILE A 362 -11.63 -14.53 23.37
C ILE A 362 -13.01 -14.58 24.03
N THR A 363 -13.50 -13.41 24.41
CA THR A 363 -14.88 -13.14 24.74
C THR A 363 -15.51 -12.48 23.54
N ARG A 364 -16.56 -13.10 22.99
CA ARG A 364 -17.36 -12.49 21.93
C ARG A 364 -18.25 -11.41 22.52
N ASP A 365 -18.21 -10.22 21.93
CA ASP A 365 -19.15 -9.15 22.30
C ASP A 365 -20.52 -9.47 21.67
N PRO A 366 -21.59 -9.70 22.46
CA PRO A 366 -22.89 -10.08 21.94
C PRO A 366 -23.69 -8.89 21.35
N GLY A 367 -23.14 -7.67 21.38
CA GLY A 367 -23.85 -6.46 20.93
C GLY A 367 -24.80 -5.89 21.99
N PRO A 368 -25.58 -4.84 21.65
CA PRO A 368 -26.23 -3.96 22.63
C PRO A 368 -27.46 -4.54 23.35
N THR A 369 -27.89 -5.77 23.07
CA THR A 369 -29.17 -6.34 23.54
C THR A 369 -29.06 -7.51 24.50
N LEU A 370 -27.86 -7.90 24.95
CA LEU A 370 -27.64 -9.04 25.84
C LEU A 370 -26.64 -8.68 26.97
N PRO A 371 -26.65 -9.39 28.13
CA PRO A 371 -25.68 -9.12 29.20
C PRO A 371 -24.23 -9.28 28.70
N PRO A 372 -23.27 -8.57 29.31
CA PRO A 372 -22.16 -7.96 28.56
C PRO A 372 -20.99 -8.89 28.18
N VAL A 373 -21.03 -10.17 28.56
CA VAL A 373 -19.87 -11.06 28.48
C VAL A 373 -20.36 -12.49 28.20
N GLY A 374 -20.24 -12.95 26.96
CA GLY A 374 -20.27 -14.39 26.70
C GLY A 374 -19.08 -15.06 27.43
N PRO A 375 -19.16 -16.36 27.79
CA PRO A 375 -18.02 -17.03 28.40
C PRO A 375 -16.78 -16.87 27.49
N ALA A 376 -15.62 -16.71 28.10
CA ALA A 376 -14.37 -16.74 27.37
C ALA A 376 -14.24 -18.12 26.70
N GLU A 377 -14.03 -18.13 25.39
CA GLU A 377 -13.89 -19.34 24.57
C GLU A 377 -12.48 -19.44 24.01
N GLU A 378 -11.99 -20.68 23.90
CA GLU A 378 -10.78 -20.95 23.14
C GLU A 378 -11.12 -20.90 21.65
N VAL A 379 -10.29 -20.20 20.88
CA VAL A 379 -10.44 -20.08 19.44
C VAL A 379 -9.11 -20.43 18.78
N THR A 380 -9.15 -21.29 17.77
CA THR A 380 -8.04 -21.57 16.87
C THR A 380 -8.50 -21.45 15.43
N TYR A 381 -8.01 -20.48 14.69
CA TYR A 381 -8.44 -20.21 13.32
C TYR A 381 -7.27 -20.10 12.36
N THR A 382 -7.56 -20.30 11.07
CA THR A 382 -6.65 -19.99 9.96
C THR A 382 -7.37 -19.12 8.94
N ARG A 383 -6.75 -18.00 8.56
CA ARG A 383 -7.25 -17.03 7.60
C ARG A 383 -6.24 -16.88 6.47
N GLY A 384 -6.72 -16.74 5.24
CA GLY A 384 -5.91 -16.37 4.09
C GLY A 384 -6.45 -15.10 3.46
N PHE A 385 -5.58 -14.33 2.82
CA PHE A 385 -5.95 -13.17 2.05
C PHE A 385 -4.97 -12.97 0.89
N VAL A 386 -5.49 -12.55 -0.26
CA VAL A 386 -4.71 -12.25 -1.47
C VAL A 386 -5.33 -11.05 -2.19
N ASP A 387 -4.48 -10.11 -2.59
CA ASP A 387 -4.75 -9.01 -3.53
C ASP A 387 -3.73 -9.13 -4.66
N ALA A 388 -4.22 -9.53 -5.83
CA ALA A 388 -3.42 -9.71 -7.03
C ALA A 388 -3.88 -8.72 -8.10
N ARG A 389 -2.94 -7.94 -8.64
CA ARG A 389 -3.17 -6.94 -9.67
C ARG A 389 -2.26 -7.23 -10.86
N ARG A 390 -2.82 -7.09 -12.06
CA ARG A 390 -2.11 -7.24 -13.32
C ARG A 390 -2.33 -6.01 -14.18
N TYR A 391 -1.23 -5.42 -14.64
CA TYR A 391 -1.21 -4.24 -15.49
C TYR A 391 -0.81 -4.64 -16.90
N ASN A 392 -1.71 -4.47 -17.87
CA ASN A 392 -1.46 -4.90 -19.25
C ASN A 392 -1.49 -3.70 -20.18
N ARG A 393 -0.37 -3.38 -20.81
CA ARG A 393 -0.34 -2.35 -21.86
C ARG A 393 -0.76 -2.99 -23.19
N ILE A 394 -1.90 -2.55 -23.73
CA ILE A 394 -2.44 -3.07 -25.00
C ILE A 394 -1.88 -2.27 -26.18
N SER A 395 -1.78 -0.95 -26.02
CA SER A 395 -1.23 0.00 -27.00
C SER A 395 -0.50 1.13 -26.28
N PRO A 396 0.29 1.96 -27.00
CA PRO A 396 0.83 3.19 -26.44
C PRO A 396 -0.28 4.04 -25.82
N GLY A 397 -0.16 4.38 -24.54
CA GLY A 397 -1.16 5.16 -23.81
C GLY A 397 -2.43 4.39 -23.37
N THR A 398 -2.57 3.10 -23.69
CA THR A 398 -3.74 2.30 -23.31
C THR A 398 -3.36 1.13 -22.40
N GLU A 399 -4.04 1.02 -21.26
CA GLU A 399 -3.81 -0.03 -20.27
C GLU A 399 -5.13 -0.72 -19.92
N LEU A 400 -5.09 -2.06 -19.86
CA LEU A 400 -6.15 -2.91 -19.32
C LEU A 400 -5.64 -3.56 -18.03
N ASN A 401 -6.18 -3.10 -16.91
CA ASN A 401 -5.77 -3.51 -15.58
C ASN A 401 -6.81 -4.45 -14.98
N LEU A 402 -6.32 -5.46 -14.27
CA LEU A 402 -7.13 -6.49 -13.61
C LEU A 402 -6.74 -6.54 -12.15
N ARG A 403 -7.72 -6.62 -11.24
CA ARG A 403 -7.49 -6.85 -9.80
C ARG A 403 -8.41 -7.95 -9.32
N LEU A 404 -7.84 -8.88 -8.57
CA LEU A 404 -8.54 -9.97 -7.91
C LEU A 404 -8.20 -9.91 -6.43
N VAL A 405 -9.23 -9.84 -5.58
CA VAL A 405 -9.08 -9.93 -4.13
C VAL A 405 -9.90 -11.11 -3.64
N ALA A 406 -9.29 -11.97 -2.84
CA ALA A 406 -9.98 -13.07 -2.18
C ALA A 406 -9.40 -13.25 -0.79
N GLY A 407 -10.25 -13.57 0.18
CA GLY A 407 -9.76 -13.82 1.53
C GLY A 407 -10.84 -14.27 2.49
N GLY A 408 -10.41 -14.70 3.66
CA GLY A 408 -11.28 -15.16 4.72
C GLY A 408 -10.83 -16.47 5.36
N TRP A 409 -11.81 -17.16 5.96
CA TRP A 409 -11.63 -18.38 6.73
C TRP A 409 -11.17 -19.55 5.85
N MET A 410 -10.05 -20.18 6.24
CA MET A 410 -9.48 -21.36 5.59
C MET A 410 -9.65 -22.64 6.42
N GLY A 411 -9.80 -22.52 7.74
CA GLY A 411 -9.94 -23.67 8.64
C GLY A 411 -9.95 -23.29 10.11
N GLY A 412 -10.30 -24.25 10.97
CA GLY A 412 -10.43 -24.07 12.42
C GLY A 412 -11.77 -23.45 12.82
N ASP A 413 -11.79 -22.78 13.97
CA ASP A 413 -12.97 -22.15 14.55
C ASP A 413 -13.41 -20.90 13.78
N ARG A 414 -14.58 -20.39 14.15
CA ARG A 414 -15.19 -19.17 13.59
C ARG A 414 -14.26 -17.97 13.80
N LEU A 415 -13.96 -17.24 12.71
CA LEU A 415 -13.09 -16.06 12.76
C LEU A 415 -13.58 -15.03 13.79
N PRO A 416 -12.65 -14.45 14.59
CA PRO A 416 -12.93 -13.29 15.41
C PRO A 416 -13.41 -12.09 14.56
N LEU A 417 -14.19 -11.19 15.14
CA LEU A 417 -14.76 -10.02 14.47
C LEU A 417 -13.70 -9.16 13.76
N GLN A 418 -12.52 -8.99 14.37
CA GLN A 418 -11.40 -8.23 13.81
C GLN A 418 -10.71 -8.89 12.60
N ARG A 419 -11.07 -10.13 12.26
CA ARG A 419 -10.48 -10.91 11.15
C ARG A 419 -11.50 -11.25 10.06
N ARG A 420 -12.77 -10.92 10.29
CA ARG A 420 -13.83 -10.98 9.29
C ARG A 420 -13.71 -9.83 8.31
N LEU A 421 -14.28 -10.04 7.14
CA LEU A 421 -14.10 -9.18 5.98
C LEU A 421 -15.42 -8.55 5.55
N SER A 422 -15.33 -7.50 4.75
CA SER A 422 -16.46 -6.91 4.03
C SER A 422 -16.05 -6.51 2.64
N VAL A 423 -17.00 -6.48 1.72
CA VAL A 423 -16.83 -5.96 0.37
C VAL A 423 -17.92 -4.92 0.12
N GLY A 424 -17.63 -3.87 -0.63
CA GLY A 424 -18.56 -2.77 -0.90
C GLY A 424 -18.07 -1.44 -0.30
N GLY A 425 -18.31 -0.35 -1.02
CA GLY A 425 -17.75 0.96 -0.68
C GLY A 425 -16.44 1.27 -1.41
N PRO A 426 -15.84 2.43 -1.11
CA PRO A 426 -14.65 2.91 -1.82
C PRO A 426 -13.48 1.92 -1.78
N GLY A 427 -12.86 1.66 -2.93
CA GLY A 427 -11.71 0.74 -3.05
C GLY A 427 -12.06 -0.75 -3.07
N SER A 428 -13.36 -1.07 -3.12
CA SER A 428 -13.86 -2.43 -3.37
C SER A 428 -14.90 -2.47 -4.49
N ILE A 429 -16.14 -2.04 -4.25
CA ILE A 429 -17.19 -1.93 -5.28
C ILE A 429 -17.80 -0.54 -5.18
N GLU A 430 -17.37 0.35 -6.08
CA GLU A 430 -17.56 1.79 -5.93
C GLU A 430 -18.99 2.26 -6.21
N GLY A 431 -19.78 1.46 -6.94
CA GLY A 431 -21.20 1.74 -7.14
C GLY A 431 -22.07 1.53 -5.90
N TYR A 432 -21.52 0.96 -4.81
CA TYR A 432 -22.21 0.78 -3.54
C TYR A 432 -21.56 1.63 -2.46
N ASP A 433 -22.37 2.19 -1.57
CA ASP A 433 -21.87 2.98 -0.45
C ASP A 433 -21.36 2.09 0.69
N PHE A 434 -20.42 2.62 1.47
CA PHE A 434 -19.82 1.89 2.57
C PHE A 434 -20.86 1.59 3.65
N ARG A 435 -21.15 0.30 3.85
CA ARG A 435 -21.97 -0.24 4.94
C ARG A 435 -23.29 0.52 5.15
N ARG A 436 -24.06 0.67 4.06
CA ARG A 436 -25.39 1.30 4.03
C ARG A 436 -26.52 0.36 4.48
N ASN A 437 -27.44 0.86 5.31
CA ASN A 437 -28.39 0.08 6.12
C ASN A 437 -29.69 -0.34 5.41
N TRP A 438 -29.90 0.05 4.15
CA TRP A 438 -31.19 -0.11 3.49
C TRP A 438 -31.14 -0.78 2.11
N TYR A 439 -30.03 -1.44 1.75
CA TYR A 439 -30.00 -2.22 0.52
C TYR A 439 -31.23 -3.13 0.49
N GLU A 440 -32.08 -3.00 -0.54
CA GLU A 440 -33.33 -3.76 -0.68
C GLU A 440 -33.09 -5.28 -0.87
N THR A 441 -31.84 -5.72 -0.77
CA THR A 441 -31.35 -7.06 -1.07
C THR A 441 -30.58 -7.65 0.11
N ASP A 442 -30.33 -8.96 0.07
CA ASP A 442 -29.41 -9.63 0.98
C ASP A 442 -28.09 -8.86 1.15
N ASP A 443 -27.68 -8.62 2.40
CA ASP A 443 -26.44 -7.92 2.74
C ASP A 443 -25.23 -8.83 2.50
N VAL A 444 -24.90 -9.00 1.21
CA VAL A 444 -23.76 -9.78 0.72
C VAL A 444 -22.45 -8.98 0.78
N PHE A 445 -22.49 -7.79 1.37
CA PHE A 445 -21.37 -6.87 1.51
C PHE A 445 -20.72 -7.05 2.87
N SER A 446 -21.51 -6.95 3.93
CA SER A 446 -21.06 -7.11 5.31
C SER A 446 -21.43 -8.47 5.91
N CYS A 447 -22.37 -9.20 5.30
CA CYS A 447 -22.93 -10.46 5.82
C CYS A 447 -23.64 -10.32 7.18
N GLY A 448 -24.00 -9.10 7.57
CA GLY A 448 -24.66 -8.79 8.84
C GLY A 448 -26.18 -8.66 8.78
N GLY A 449 -26.78 -8.74 7.59
CA GLY A 449 -28.22 -8.56 7.40
C GLY A 449 -28.72 -7.13 7.67
N ILE A 450 -30.05 -6.98 7.75
CA ILE A 450 -30.72 -5.70 7.99
C ILE A 450 -30.63 -5.37 9.49
N ALA A 451 -29.80 -4.37 9.82
CA ALA A 451 -29.81 -3.54 11.03
C ALA A 451 -30.09 -4.24 12.40
N GLY A 452 -29.02 -4.58 13.11
CA GLY A 452 -29.10 -4.86 14.57
C GLY A 452 -27.82 -4.52 15.35
N TRP A 453 -26.67 -4.42 14.68
CA TRP A 453 -25.37 -4.22 15.34
C TRP A 453 -24.89 -2.78 15.23
N THR A 454 -24.55 -2.19 16.38
CA THR A 454 -23.89 -0.87 16.48
C THR A 454 -22.67 -0.84 15.55
N GLY A 455 -22.51 0.23 14.79
CA GLY A 455 -21.39 0.41 13.86
C GLY A 455 -21.39 -0.51 12.63
N ARG A 456 -22.18 -1.58 12.59
CA ARG A 456 -22.29 -2.56 11.49
C ARG A 456 -20.93 -3.22 11.16
N PRO A 457 -20.48 -4.19 11.98
CA PRO A 457 -19.18 -4.85 11.79
C PRO A 457 -19.07 -5.59 10.46
N THR A 458 -17.84 -5.94 10.10
CA THR A 458 -17.56 -6.96 9.08
C THR A 458 -17.94 -8.33 9.61
N LEU A 459 -18.87 -9.00 8.93
CA LEU A 459 -19.37 -10.31 9.37
C LEU A 459 -19.10 -11.43 8.36
N CYS A 460 -18.59 -11.13 7.17
CA CYS A 460 -18.30 -12.16 6.18
C CYS A 460 -17.10 -13.01 6.60
N ASP A 461 -17.26 -14.33 6.52
CA ASP A 461 -16.19 -15.29 6.76
C ASP A 461 -15.28 -15.37 5.54
N ARG A 462 -15.81 -15.15 4.34
CA ARG A 462 -15.07 -15.13 3.07
C ARG A 462 -15.55 -14.01 2.15
N ILE A 463 -14.65 -13.49 1.32
CA ILE A 463 -14.95 -12.53 0.27
C ILE A 463 -14.24 -12.90 -1.04
N ALA A 464 -14.83 -12.45 -2.15
CA ALA A 464 -14.20 -12.42 -3.46
C ALA A 464 -14.59 -11.12 -4.17
N LEU A 465 -13.62 -10.52 -4.87
CA LEU A 465 -13.77 -9.30 -5.65
C LEU A 465 -12.93 -9.42 -6.92
N ALA A 466 -13.50 -8.98 -8.03
CA ALA A 466 -12.82 -8.78 -9.30
C ALA A 466 -13.10 -7.36 -9.79
N GLN A 467 -12.05 -6.69 -10.27
CA GLN A 467 -12.15 -5.37 -10.89
C GLN A 467 -11.40 -5.39 -12.22
N VAL A 468 -12.01 -4.75 -13.21
CA VAL A 468 -11.43 -4.53 -14.53
C VAL A 468 -11.42 -3.03 -14.80
N GLU A 469 -10.31 -2.54 -15.31
CA GLU A 469 -10.16 -1.13 -15.66
C GLU A 469 -9.50 -0.97 -17.01
N LEU A 470 -10.13 -0.17 -17.87
CA LEU A 470 -9.57 0.34 -19.10
C LEU A 470 -9.16 1.79 -18.86
N ARG A 471 -7.86 2.06 -19.01
CA ARG A 471 -7.28 3.39 -18.92
C ARG A 471 -6.75 3.81 -20.28
N GLN A 472 -7.03 5.05 -20.65
CA GLN A 472 -6.51 5.66 -21.87
C GLN A 472 -5.97 7.05 -21.55
N ALA A 473 -4.69 7.25 -21.83
CA ALA A 473 -4.06 8.56 -21.79
C ALA A 473 -4.77 9.50 -22.78
N MET A 474 -5.12 10.69 -22.30
CA MET A 474 -5.62 11.78 -23.11
C MET A 474 -4.43 12.56 -23.64
N ASP A 475 -4.39 12.75 -24.96
CA ASP A 475 -3.49 13.72 -25.58
C ASP A 475 -4.23 15.07 -25.56
N TRP A 476 -4.00 15.89 -24.55
CA TRP A 476 -4.62 17.20 -24.42
C TRP A 476 -3.55 18.30 -24.49
N ASP A 477 -3.43 18.92 -25.66
CA ASP A 477 -2.46 19.99 -25.92
C ASP A 477 -3.10 21.35 -25.58
N TRP A 478 -2.93 21.85 -24.35
CA TRP A 478 -3.27 23.24 -24.01
C TRP A 478 -2.17 24.17 -24.55
N TYR A 479 -2.26 24.51 -25.83
CA TYR A 479 -1.54 25.67 -26.36
C TYR A 479 -2.41 26.93 -26.18
N ASP A 480 -1.78 27.96 -25.63
CA ASP A 480 -2.20 29.37 -25.58
C ASP A 480 -3.04 29.86 -24.37
N SER A 481 -2.35 30.34 -23.32
CA SER A 481 -2.55 31.70 -22.77
C SER A 481 -1.65 31.97 -21.55
N ASP A 482 -1.43 33.25 -21.32
CA ASP A 482 -0.36 33.85 -20.53
C ASP A 482 -0.22 33.47 -19.05
N ARG A 483 1.06 33.36 -18.66
CA ARG A 483 1.70 33.70 -17.37
C ARG A 483 0.79 33.84 -16.13
N TRP A 484 0.54 32.73 -15.41
CA TRP A 484 0.60 32.67 -13.93
C TRP A 484 0.20 31.32 -13.29
N TRP A 485 -0.38 30.38 -14.02
CA TRP A 485 -0.73 29.05 -13.49
C TRP A 485 -0.16 27.94 -14.39
N ARG A 486 0.94 27.30 -13.98
CA ARG A 486 1.45 26.10 -14.69
C ARG A 486 0.86 24.84 -14.06
N PHE A 487 -0.25 24.36 -14.59
CA PHE A 487 -0.64 22.94 -14.51
C PHE A 487 0.10 22.20 -15.64
N ARG A 488 1.37 21.84 -15.42
CA ARG A 488 2.11 20.96 -16.33
C ARG A 488 2.48 19.72 -15.53
N ASP A 489 2.34 18.55 -16.16
CA ASP A 489 2.69 17.20 -15.64
C ASP A 489 1.54 16.39 -15.01
N LEU A 490 0.29 16.69 -15.38
CA LEU A 490 -0.76 15.68 -15.30
C LEU A 490 -0.71 14.91 -16.63
N THR A 491 -0.62 13.58 -16.61
CA THR A 491 -0.96 12.74 -17.77
C THR A 491 -2.42 12.34 -17.62
N PRO A 492 -3.36 13.25 -17.97
CA PRO A 492 -4.77 12.98 -17.80
C PRO A 492 -5.13 11.71 -18.56
N ALA A 493 -5.91 10.86 -17.92
CA ALA A 493 -6.46 9.68 -18.56
C ALA A 493 -7.95 9.62 -18.28
N TRP A 494 -8.72 9.19 -19.28
CA TRP A 494 -10.05 8.69 -18.95
C TRP A 494 -9.93 7.24 -18.53
N VAL A 495 -10.80 6.86 -17.60
CA VAL A 495 -10.85 5.55 -16.99
C VAL A 495 -12.28 5.04 -17.11
N LEU A 496 -12.43 3.82 -17.61
CA LEU A 496 -13.67 3.06 -17.55
C LEU A 496 -13.42 1.82 -16.71
N PHE A 497 -14.37 1.46 -15.85
CA PHE A 497 -14.20 0.31 -14.98
C PHE A 497 -15.49 -0.45 -14.70
N ALA A 498 -15.31 -1.71 -14.33
CA ALA A 498 -16.35 -2.58 -13.85
C ALA A 498 -15.86 -3.39 -12.65
N ASP A 499 -16.73 -3.55 -11.67
CA ASP A 499 -16.44 -4.23 -10.41
C ASP A 499 -17.47 -5.32 -10.18
N ALA A 500 -17.04 -6.43 -9.60
CA ALA A 500 -17.89 -7.52 -9.19
C ALA A 500 -17.38 -8.12 -7.89
N GLY A 501 -18.19 -8.13 -6.84
CA GLY A 501 -17.76 -8.74 -5.57
C GLY A 501 -18.90 -9.22 -4.70
N ARG A 502 -18.53 -10.09 -3.76
CA ARG A 502 -19.43 -10.74 -2.81
C ARG A 502 -18.68 -11.23 -1.58
N GLY A 503 -19.30 -11.08 -0.41
CA GLY A 503 -18.96 -11.77 0.81
C GLY A 503 -20.01 -12.83 1.18
N TRP A 504 -19.60 -13.82 1.97
CA TRP A 504 -20.50 -14.84 2.50
C TRP A 504 -20.01 -15.41 3.84
N THR A 505 -20.91 -16.05 4.56
CA THR A 505 -20.63 -16.79 5.80
C THR A 505 -20.49 -18.29 5.55
N THR A 506 -19.76 -18.96 6.44
CA THR A 506 -19.52 -20.40 6.42
C THR A 506 -19.74 -20.98 7.84
N PRO A 507 -20.36 -22.17 8.00
CA PRO A 507 -20.88 -23.06 6.96
C PRO A 507 -22.21 -22.58 6.37
N ALA A 508 -22.72 -23.27 5.34
CA ALA A 508 -24.04 -22.97 4.78
C ALA A 508 -25.13 -23.16 5.86
N SER A 509 -25.93 -22.12 6.09
CA SER A 509 -27.07 -22.11 7.03
C SER A 509 -28.43 -22.12 6.31
N GLY A 510 -28.44 -22.07 4.97
CA GLY A 510 -29.65 -21.87 4.17
C GLY A 510 -30.01 -20.39 3.97
N ASP A 511 -29.36 -19.48 4.70
CA ASP A 511 -29.49 -18.05 4.48
C ASP A 511 -28.88 -17.65 3.12
N PRO A 512 -29.47 -16.68 2.40
CA PRO A 512 -28.95 -16.23 1.10
C PRO A 512 -27.51 -15.72 1.12
N VAL A 513 -27.00 -15.33 2.29
CA VAL A 513 -25.62 -14.85 2.51
C VAL A 513 -24.65 -15.98 2.89
N SER A 514 -25.14 -17.20 3.13
CA SER A 514 -24.31 -18.35 3.52
C SER A 514 -23.93 -19.22 2.33
N HIS A 515 -22.73 -19.80 2.33
CA HIS A 515 -22.32 -20.73 1.29
C HIS A 515 -21.32 -21.76 1.84
N GLY A 516 -21.48 -23.03 1.45
CA GLY A 516 -20.75 -24.14 2.08
C GLY A 516 -19.30 -24.26 1.61
N THR A 517 -19.11 -24.54 0.33
CA THR A 517 -17.79 -24.86 -0.24
C THR A 517 -17.57 -24.13 -1.56
N GLY A 518 -16.32 -23.69 -1.79
CA GLY A 518 -15.96 -22.99 -3.03
C GLY A 518 -16.53 -21.57 -3.11
N LEU A 519 -16.69 -21.11 -4.35
CA LEU A 519 -17.25 -19.80 -4.67
C LEU A 519 -18.77 -19.90 -4.86
N PRO A 520 -19.55 -18.96 -4.31
CA PRO A 520 -20.97 -18.83 -4.62
C PRO A 520 -21.23 -18.67 -6.14
N PRO A 521 -22.45 -18.96 -6.63
CA PRO A 521 -22.81 -18.71 -8.02
C PRO A 521 -22.53 -17.27 -8.44
N LEU A 522 -21.97 -17.07 -9.64
CA LEU A 522 -21.61 -15.73 -10.14
C LEU A 522 -22.82 -14.78 -10.24
N SER A 523 -24.02 -15.30 -10.44
CA SER A 523 -25.27 -14.52 -10.43
C SER A 523 -25.57 -13.85 -9.09
N SER A 524 -24.94 -14.31 -8.02
CA SER A 524 -25.10 -13.79 -6.66
C SER A 524 -24.14 -12.63 -6.35
N PHE A 525 -23.18 -12.34 -7.23
CA PHE A 525 -22.23 -11.24 -7.08
C PHE A 525 -22.90 -9.91 -7.42
N ARG A 526 -22.51 -8.86 -6.71
CA ARG A 526 -22.98 -7.49 -6.96
C ARG A 526 -21.98 -6.79 -7.85
N THR A 527 -22.49 -6.07 -8.84
CA THR A 527 -21.68 -5.41 -9.85
C THR A 527 -21.94 -3.92 -9.95
N SER A 528 -20.89 -3.18 -10.25
CA SER A 528 -20.96 -1.76 -10.60
C SER A 528 -20.16 -1.48 -11.85
N VAL A 529 -20.53 -0.40 -12.53
CA VAL A 529 -19.75 0.20 -13.62
C VAL A 529 -19.50 1.66 -13.32
N GLY A 530 -18.42 2.19 -13.84
CA GLY A 530 -18.12 3.59 -13.67
C GLY A 530 -17.13 4.13 -14.67
N ALA A 531 -16.97 5.44 -14.58
CA ALA A 531 -16.07 6.21 -15.42
C ALA A 531 -15.41 7.31 -14.60
N GLY A 532 -14.27 7.80 -15.04
CA GLY A 532 -13.63 8.92 -14.40
C GLY A 532 -12.48 9.51 -15.19
N ILE A 533 -11.93 10.58 -14.63
CA ILE A 533 -10.75 11.27 -15.11
C ILE A 533 -9.69 11.14 -14.03
N ASP A 534 -8.55 10.60 -14.40
CA ASP A 534 -7.37 10.44 -13.54
C ASP A 534 -6.31 11.43 -14.00
N LEU A 535 -5.86 12.29 -13.09
CA LEU A 535 -4.88 13.34 -13.36
C LEU A 535 -3.47 12.95 -12.86
N GLY A 536 -3.23 11.68 -12.51
CA GLY A 536 -1.99 11.19 -11.92
C GLY A 536 -2.08 11.10 -10.40
N ASP A 537 -2.10 12.25 -9.72
CA ASP A 537 -2.13 12.33 -8.25
C ASP A 537 -3.54 12.39 -7.67
N VAL A 538 -4.52 12.78 -8.48
CA VAL A 538 -5.93 12.90 -8.08
C VAL A 538 -6.81 12.37 -9.20
N GLY A 539 -7.79 11.54 -8.84
CA GLY A 539 -8.78 11.04 -9.79
C GLY A 539 -10.21 11.33 -9.34
N PHE A 540 -11.07 11.69 -10.29
CA PHE A 540 -12.49 11.97 -10.09
C PHE A 540 -13.32 10.92 -10.82
N TYR A 541 -14.19 10.23 -10.10
CA TYR A 541 -14.90 9.09 -10.64
C TYR A 541 -16.39 9.13 -10.28
N VAL A 542 -17.18 8.56 -11.17
CA VAL A 542 -18.59 8.24 -10.96
C VAL A 542 -18.79 6.74 -11.11
N ALA A 543 -19.58 6.14 -10.23
CA ALA A 543 -19.92 4.72 -10.30
C ALA A 543 -21.42 4.50 -10.03
N LYS A 544 -21.98 3.50 -10.70
CA LYS A 544 -23.38 3.11 -10.59
C LYS A 544 -23.48 1.60 -10.40
N ALA A 545 -24.21 1.18 -9.37
CA ALA A 545 -24.57 -0.22 -9.20
C ALA A 545 -25.47 -0.68 -10.36
N VAL A 546 -25.10 -1.81 -10.96
CA VAL A 546 -25.85 -2.41 -12.08
C VAL A 546 -26.75 -3.53 -11.57
N SER A 547 -26.29 -4.31 -10.58
CA SER A 547 -27.12 -5.37 -9.96
C SER A 547 -28.25 -4.81 -9.09
N THR A 548 -28.18 -3.54 -8.69
CA THR A 548 -29.22 -2.86 -7.89
C THR A 548 -29.51 -1.49 -8.50
N PRO A 549 -30.29 -1.40 -9.60
CA PRO A 549 -30.46 -0.16 -10.37
C PRO A 549 -31.03 1.01 -9.58
N LYS A 550 -31.75 0.74 -8.48
CA LYS A 550 -32.32 1.76 -7.58
C LYS A 550 -31.26 2.53 -6.76
N GLU A 551 -30.06 1.97 -6.59
CA GLU A 551 -29.00 2.66 -5.86
C GLU A 551 -28.60 3.96 -6.55
N THR A 552 -28.24 4.97 -5.76
CA THR A 552 -27.80 6.26 -6.30
C THR A 552 -26.46 6.15 -7.02
N VAL A 553 -26.20 7.05 -7.97
CA VAL A 553 -24.85 7.20 -8.53
C VAL A 553 -23.93 7.73 -7.44
N ASN A 554 -22.78 7.11 -7.27
CA ASN A 554 -21.74 7.55 -6.35
C ASN A 554 -20.72 8.39 -7.10
N PHE A 555 -20.39 9.56 -6.55
CA PHE A 555 -19.25 10.36 -6.95
C PHE A 555 -18.17 10.29 -5.88
N TYR A 556 -16.91 10.09 -6.27
CA TYR A 556 -15.80 9.99 -5.34
C TYR A 556 -14.49 10.48 -5.94
N VAL A 557 -13.56 10.81 -5.04
CA VAL A 557 -12.21 11.27 -5.35
C VAL A 557 -11.20 10.27 -4.80
N ARG A 558 -10.17 9.94 -5.58
CA ARG A 558 -9.03 9.12 -5.16
C ARG A 558 -7.76 9.95 -5.14
N LEU A 559 -6.86 9.62 -4.21
CA LEU A 559 -5.52 10.18 -4.15
C LEU A 559 -4.54 9.13 -4.66
N GLY A 560 -4.00 9.39 -5.84
CA GLY A 560 -3.29 8.42 -6.66
C GLY A 560 -4.22 7.58 -7.55
N ARG A 561 -3.62 6.60 -8.21
CA ARG A 561 -4.32 5.70 -9.13
C ARG A 561 -5.30 4.80 -8.38
N ARG A 562 -6.43 4.51 -9.02
CA ARG A 562 -7.44 3.58 -8.51
C ARG A 562 -6.89 2.14 -8.36
N PHE A 563 -5.94 1.76 -9.20
CA PHE A 563 -5.20 0.48 -9.18
C PHE A 563 -3.82 0.59 -8.57
#